data_AF-A0A812DQA7-F1
#
_entry.id   AF-A0A812DQA7-F1
#
_cell.length_a   1.000
_cell.length_b   1.000
_cell.length_c   1.000
_cell.angle_alpha   90.00
_cell.angle_beta   90.00
_cell.angle_gamma   90.00
#
_symmetry.space_group_name_H-M   'P 1'
#
loop_
_entity.id
_entity.type
_entity.pdbx_description
1 polymer ?
#
loop_
_entity_poly.entity_id
_entity_poly.type
_entity_poly.pdbx_seq_one_letter_code
_entity_poly.pdbx_strand_id
1 'polypeptide(L)'
;MAHQLSVLQQIMLNLNEERMNSPPDPAKNANDITELQKIAFDFEGEVSSRKTITVSRDFTKDTSKDAKKLGFSNIANPLEDFQQTPPGVLALDCMLYFARFHSDNYVKVVLENCSRADEHDCPFAQASIYLAKILCEILKIGEPPSEECSTYHRIFFSHDRPFEEFFSTCIQLWNKTWKEMRATTQDFQKVLSVVREQIIRGLNDKPLNFDDFRDLLKQFTYAEILKNWEKERQSKEAWESNAQPIIELRKQVTPNIMEMIKKQRMNFMMAGTLFSKIRARGIKKDKWFWRLSTNLKTFHYGDWSSESIPTIEQLPNKLSVVDVKSLVVDKECPHVKEGTRRKNIVVNLSFSMIPVTCDPQNFVASSQHEFDMWTDGINTLLGNPMGSKQMKEDLEMLLGMEIKLLLLDTEGIPIPSVPPPIPPEPDNLDFFYKI
;
A
#
# COMPACT_ATOMS: atom_id res chain seq x y z
N MET A 1 38.79 -12.65 -7.43
CA MET A 1 38.56 -13.51 -6.25
C MET A 1 37.09 -13.50 -5.81
N ALA A 2 36.43 -12.35 -5.62
CA ALA A 2 35.03 -12.28 -5.19
C ALA A 2 34.04 -13.03 -6.12
N HIS A 3 34.18 -12.89 -7.45
CA HIS A 3 33.40 -13.66 -8.42
C HIS A 3 33.59 -15.18 -8.28
N GLN A 4 34.83 -15.64 -8.06
CA GLN A 4 35.09 -17.08 -7.84
C GLN A 4 34.44 -17.60 -6.55
N LEU A 5 34.33 -16.75 -5.52
CA LEU A 5 33.62 -17.09 -4.29
C LEU A 5 32.09 -17.13 -4.48
N SER A 6 31.51 -16.26 -5.31
CA SER A 6 30.07 -16.36 -5.61
C SER A 6 29.76 -17.61 -6.43
N VAL A 7 30.62 -17.95 -7.40
CA VAL A 7 30.52 -19.21 -8.17
C VAL A 7 30.61 -20.42 -7.24
N LEU A 8 31.61 -20.46 -6.35
CA LEU A 8 31.77 -21.54 -5.37
C LEU A 8 30.54 -21.66 -4.46
N GLN A 9 30.03 -20.53 -3.96
CA GLN A 9 28.83 -20.51 -3.13
C GLN A 9 27.62 -21.10 -3.89
N GLN A 10 27.41 -20.69 -5.14
CA GLN A 10 26.28 -21.19 -5.93
C GLN A 10 26.38 -22.70 -6.16
N ILE A 11 27.57 -23.20 -6.50
CA ILE A 11 27.80 -24.64 -6.71
C ILE A 11 27.55 -25.41 -5.40
N MET A 12 28.06 -24.90 -4.27
CA MET A 12 27.85 -25.51 -2.95
C MET A 12 26.36 -25.55 -2.57
N LEU A 13 25.61 -24.48 -2.82
CA LEU A 13 24.17 -24.43 -2.54
C LEU A 13 23.37 -25.33 -3.48
N ASN A 14 23.77 -25.44 -4.74
CA ASN A 14 23.14 -26.32 -5.74
C ASN A 14 23.29 -27.81 -5.43
N LEU A 15 24.17 -28.20 -4.49
CA LEU A 15 24.19 -29.58 -3.98
C LEU A 15 22.85 -30.00 -3.35
N ASN A 16 22.02 -29.03 -2.93
CA ASN A 16 20.68 -29.28 -2.40
C ASN A 16 19.62 -29.49 -3.50
N GLU A 17 19.93 -29.24 -4.77
CA GLU A 17 18.97 -29.29 -5.89
C GLU A 17 18.35 -30.69 -6.06
N GLU A 18 19.17 -31.75 -5.95
CA GLU A 18 18.69 -33.13 -6.08
C GLU A 18 17.63 -33.44 -5.01
N ARG A 19 17.90 -33.06 -3.75
CA ARG A 19 16.97 -33.24 -2.63
C ARG A 19 15.74 -32.33 -2.76
N MET A 20 15.91 -31.11 -3.27
CA MET A 20 14.83 -30.16 -3.53
C MET A 20 13.81 -30.70 -4.55
N ASN A 21 14.30 -31.39 -5.59
CA ASN A 21 13.49 -31.92 -6.68
C ASN A 21 13.05 -33.38 -6.48
N SER A 22 13.46 -34.02 -5.37
CA SER A 22 13.10 -35.40 -5.06
C SER A 22 11.87 -35.49 -4.16
N PRO A 23 10.86 -36.30 -4.52
CA PRO A 23 9.78 -36.64 -3.59
C PRO A 23 10.29 -37.51 -2.43
N PRO A 24 9.57 -37.59 -1.31
CA PRO A 24 9.95 -38.45 -0.19
C PRO A 24 9.84 -39.93 -0.55
N ASP A 25 10.77 -40.74 -0.06
CA ASP A 25 10.72 -42.20 -0.07
C ASP A 25 9.87 -42.69 1.11
N PRO A 26 8.69 -43.32 0.88
CA PRO A 26 7.81 -43.76 1.95
C PRO A 26 8.48 -44.71 2.96
N ALA A 27 9.41 -45.57 2.53
CA ALA A 27 10.04 -46.55 3.41
C ALA A 27 11.07 -45.91 4.33
N LYS A 28 11.83 -44.94 3.82
CA LYS A 28 12.88 -44.24 4.59
C LYS A 28 12.30 -43.10 5.42
N ASN A 29 11.48 -42.25 4.81
CA ASN A 29 11.05 -41.00 5.39
C ASN A 29 9.89 -41.14 6.38
N ALA A 30 9.18 -42.28 6.42
CA ALA A 30 8.21 -42.55 7.49
C ALA A 30 8.88 -42.59 8.89
N ASN A 31 10.11 -43.10 8.96
CA ASN A 31 10.88 -43.10 10.20
C ASN A 31 11.28 -41.69 10.62
N ASP A 32 11.62 -40.83 9.65
CA ASP A 32 11.98 -39.43 9.89
C ASP A 32 10.79 -38.64 10.48
N ILE A 33 9.57 -38.83 9.98
CA ILE A 33 8.36 -38.21 10.54
C ILE A 33 8.12 -38.70 11.98
N THR A 34 8.32 -40.00 12.22
CA THR A 34 8.18 -40.58 13.56
C THR A 34 9.20 -39.99 14.52
N GLU A 35 10.43 -39.75 14.06
CA GLU A 35 11.49 -39.12 14.84
C GLU A 35 11.16 -37.66 15.18
N LEU A 36 10.63 -36.87 14.24
CA LEU A 36 10.18 -35.50 14.50
C LEU A 36 9.11 -35.46 15.61
N GLN A 37 8.09 -36.31 15.50
CA GLN A 37 7.05 -36.43 16.51
C GLN A 37 7.60 -36.84 17.87
N LYS A 38 8.58 -37.75 17.87
CA LYS A 38 9.25 -38.23 19.07
C LYS A 38 9.98 -37.09 19.79
N ILE A 39 10.83 -36.36 19.07
CA ILE A 39 11.62 -35.25 19.63
C ILE A 39 10.68 -34.15 20.16
N ALA A 40 9.58 -33.86 19.45
CA ALA A 40 8.63 -32.82 19.85
C ALA A 40 7.83 -33.16 21.12
N PHE A 41 7.37 -34.41 21.26
CA PHE A 41 6.33 -34.75 22.24
C PHE A 41 6.74 -35.75 23.33
N ASP A 42 7.90 -36.42 23.25
CA ASP A 42 8.31 -37.37 24.29
C ASP A 42 8.52 -36.71 25.66
N PHE A 43 8.80 -35.40 25.71
CA PHE A 43 8.91 -34.63 26.96
C PHE A 43 7.58 -34.48 27.74
N GLU A 44 6.40 -34.64 27.11
CA GLU A 44 5.10 -34.60 27.84
C GLU A 44 4.93 -35.82 28.79
N GLY A 45 5.63 -36.93 28.52
CA GLY A 45 5.47 -38.19 29.24
C GLY A 45 6.06 -38.22 30.66
N GLU A 46 7.09 -37.40 30.94
CA GLU A 46 7.79 -37.46 32.23
C GLU A 46 7.08 -36.68 33.36
N VAL A 47 6.34 -35.61 33.04
CA VAL A 47 5.70 -34.77 34.07
C VAL A 47 4.41 -35.39 34.62
N SER A 48 3.70 -36.20 33.83
CA SER A 48 2.45 -36.86 34.26
C SER A 48 2.65 -38.21 34.97
N SER A 49 3.88 -38.73 35.07
CA SER A 49 4.13 -40.13 35.48
C SER A 49 4.43 -40.35 36.97
N ARG A 50 4.16 -39.38 37.86
CA ARG A 50 4.36 -39.54 39.33
C ARG A 50 3.14 -40.00 40.13
N LYS A 51 2.14 -40.64 39.52
CA LYS A 51 1.09 -41.35 40.28
C LYS A 51 0.85 -42.78 39.73
N THR A 52 1.44 -43.73 40.46
CA THR A 52 0.94 -45.08 40.77
C THR A 52 0.54 -46.06 39.65
N ILE A 53 1.32 -47.15 39.59
CA ILE A 53 0.91 -48.58 39.57
C ILE A 53 0.28 -49.15 38.28
N THR A 54 1.08 -50.02 37.65
CA THR A 54 0.77 -51.22 36.84
C THR A 54 -0.51 -51.21 36.00
N VAL A 55 -0.37 -51.00 34.69
CA VAL A 55 -0.93 -51.85 33.62
C VAL A 55 -0.09 -51.58 32.36
N SER A 56 0.36 -52.63 31.67
CA SER A 56 0.91 -52.58 30.32
C SER A 56 -0.03 -51.78 29.42
N ARG A 57 0.32 -50.53 29.11
CA ARG A 57 -0.43 -49.68 28.18
C ARG A 57 0.29 -49.68 26.85
N ASP A 58 -0.41 -50.16 25.84
CA ASP A 58 -0.01 -50.16 24.44
C ASP A 58 0.59 -48.81 24.03
N PHE A 59 1.80 -48.88 23.47
CA PHE A 59 2.59 -47.78 22.92
C PHE A 59 2.04 -47.25 21.59
N THR A 60 0.75 -47.47 21.28
CA THR A 60 0.08 -46.83 20.13
C THR A 60 -0.25 -45.39 20.50
N LYS A 61 0.81 -44.58 20.63
CA LYS A 61 0.79 -43.12 20.59
C LYS A 61 -0.02 -42.73 19.36
N ASP A 62 -1.03 -41.91 19.51
CA ASP A 62 -2.01 -41.60 18.46
C ASP A 62 -1.35 -40.70 17.40
N THR A 63 -0.57 -41.30 16.49
CA THR A 63 0.25 -40.66 15.45
C THR A 63 -0.51 -39.59 14.66
N SER A 64 -1.82 -39.77 14.52
CA SER A 64 -2.74 -38.83 13.86
C SER A 64 -2.91 -37.51 14.63
N LYS A 65 -2.95 -37.55 15.97
CA LYS A 65 -3.05 -36.35 16.81
C LYS A 65 -1.73 -35.58 16.83
N ASP A 66 -0.61 -36.30 16.87
CA ASP A 66 0.72 -35.69 16.87
C ASP A 66 1.05 -35.05 15.51
N ALA A 67 0.63 -35.67 14.40
CA ALA A 67 0.70 -35.07 13.06
C ALA A 67 -0.16 -33.80 12.94
N LYS A 68 -1.39 -33.83 13.50
CA LYS A 68 -2.24 -32.63 13.53
C LYS A 68 -1.61 -31.50 14.35
N LYS A 69 -1.05 -31.80 15.52
CA LYS A 69 -0.35 -30.84 16.37
C LYS A 69 0.83 -30.19 15.64
N LEU A 70 1.63 -30.97 14.91
CA LEU A 70 2.75 -30.45 14.11
C LEU A 70 2.30 -29.55 12.92
N GLY A 71 1.01 -29.49 12.60
CA GLY A 71 0.47 -28.62 11.56
C GLY A 71 0.63 -29.18 10.15
N PHE A 72 0.60 -30.50 9.98
CA PHE A 72 0.50 -31.13 8.65
C PHE A 72 -0.90 -30.93 8.06
N SER A 73 -0.96 -30.74 6.74
CA SER A 73 -2.21 -30.61 5.99
C SER A 73 -2.87 -31.97 5.83
N ASN A 74 -2.10 -32.98 5.41
CA ASN A 74 -2.57 -34.37 5.39
C ASN A 74 -2.23 -35.09 6.71
N ILE A 75 -3.22 -35.15 7.61
CA ILE A 75 -3.09 -35.80 8.92
C ILE A 75 -2.97 -37.33 8.78
N ALA A 76 -3.60 -37.92 7.76
CA ALA A 76 -3.60 -39.37 7.55
C ALA A 76 -2.27 -39.85 6.95
N ASN A 77 -1.64 -39.02 6.11
CA ASN A 77 -0.35 -39.32 5.51
C ASN A 77 0.52 -38.04 5.41
N PRO A 78 1.26 -37.68 6.47
CA PRO A 78 2.10 -36.48 6.50
C PRO A 78 3.16 -36.40 5.39
N LEU A 79 3.55 -37.55 4.82
CA LEU A 79 4.53 -37.59 3.73
C LEU A 79 3.99 -37.02 2.42
N GLU A 80 2.67 -36.97 2.23
CA GLU A 80 2.08 -36.38 1.02
C GLU A 80 2.34 -34.88 0.90
N ASP A 81 2.47 -34.18 2.02
CA ASP A 81 2.78 -32.74 2.05
C ASP A 81 4.15 -32.43 1.39
N PHE A 82 5.06 -33.41 1.35
CA PHE A 82 6.39 -33.28 0.74
C PHE A 82 6.46 -33.78 -0.70
N GLN A 83 5.36 -34.29 -1.28
CA GLN A 83 5.33 -34.73 -2.68
C GLN A 83 5.49 -33.56 -3.66
N GLN A 84 5.12 -32.35 -3.24
CA GLN A 84 5.29 -31.16 -4.05
C GLN A 84 6.76 -30.73 -4.11
N THR A 85 7.31 -30.71 -5.33
CA THR A 85 8.65 -30.22 -5.62
C THR A 85 8.58 -28.90 -6.41
N PRO A 86 9.38 -27.88 -6.04
CA PRO A 86 10.14 -27.73 -4.80
C PRO A 86 9.23 -27.49 -3.57
N PRO A 87 9.65 -27.85 -2.33
CA PRO A 87 11.02 -28.24 -1.94
C PRO A 87 11.23 -29.75 -1.72
N GLY A 88 10.22 -30.60 -1.96
CA GLY A 88 10.39 -32.05 -1.85
C GLY A 88 10.89 -32.52 -0.47
N VAL A 89 11.78 -33.52 -0.48
CA VAL A 89 12.40 -34.09 0.73
C VAL A 89 13.37 -33.13 1.44
N LEU A 90 13.86 -32.08 0.77
CA LEU A 90 14.77 -31.11 1.38
C LEU A 90 14.13 -30.39 2.60
N ALA A 91 12.82 -30.11 2.54
CA ALA A 91 12.13 -29.53 3.68
C ALA A 91 12.14 -30.48 4.90
N LEU A 92 11.99 -31.78 4.67
CA LEU A 92 12.04 -32.78 5.73
C LEU A 92 13.45 -32.88 6.34
N ASP A 93 14.50 -32.84 5.51
CA ASP A 93 15.89 -32.79 5.98
C ASP A 93 16.16 -31.59 6.88
N CYS A 94 15.66 -30.42 6.49
CA CYS A 94 15.78 -29.18 7.26
C CYS A 94 15.04 -29.26 8.60
N MET A 95 13.82 -29.82 8.61
CA MET A 95 13.06 -30.03 9.84
C MET A 95 13.79 -30.99 10.79
N LEU A 96 14.33 -32.10 10.28
CA LEU A 96 15.10 -33.05 11.07
C LEU A 96 16.39 -32.44 11.61
N TYR A 97 17.09 -31.66 10.79
CA TYR A 97 18.28 -30.95 11.23
C TYR A 97 17.94 -30.00 12.39
N PHE A 98 16.88 -29.20 12.25
CA PHE A 98 16.43 -28.30 13.30
C PHE A 98 16.05 -29.05 14.58
N ALA A 99 15.35 -30.19 14.47
CA ALA A 99 14.99 -31.02 15.61
C ALA A 99 16.20 -31.65 16.32
N ARG A 100 17.22 -32.10 15.58
CA ARG A 100 18.40 -32.78 16.13
C ARG A 100 19.45 -31.83 16.71
N PHE A 101 19.74 -30.74 16.00
CA PHE A 101 20.84 -29.82 16.35
C PHE A 101 20.37 -28.61 17.16
N HIS A 102 19.09 -28.25 17.08
CA HIS A 102 18.48 -27.14 17.81
C HIS A 102 17.23 -27.59 18.59
N SER A 103 17.31 -28.74 19.26
CA SER A 103 16.18 -29.42 19.92
C SER A 103 15.34 -28.50 20.82
N ASP A 104 15.99 -27.67 21.63
CA ASP A 104 15.29 -26.77 22.57
C ASP A 104 14.47 -25.72 21.82
N ASN A 105 15.02 -25.16 20.74
CA ASN A 105 14.31 -24.19 19.90
C ASN A 105 13.20 -24.87 19.10
N TYR A 106 13.43 -26.09 18.62
CA TYR A 106 12.42 -26.88 17.93
C TYR A 106 11.22 -27.18 18.82
N VAL A 107 11.46 -27.76 20.00
CA VAL A 107 10.42 -28.07 20.99
C VAL A 107 9.67 -26.78 21.38
N LYS A 108 10.38 -25.68 21.61
CA LYS A 108 9.75 -24.38 21.90
C LYS A 108 8.82 -23.92 20.78
N VAL A 109 9.28 -23.92 19.52
CA VAL A 109 8.46 -23.51 18.37
C VAL A 109 7.23 -24.41 18.21
N VAL A 110 7.38 -25.72 18.36
CA VAL A 110 6.27 -26.66 18.22
C VAL A 110 5.26 -26.50 19.36
N LEU A 111 5.69 -26.57 20.63
CA LEU A 111 4.79 -26.53 21.78
C LEU A 111 4.07 -25.18 21.95
N GLU A 112 4.71 -24.07 21.58
CA GLU A 112 4.09 -22.74 21.60
C GLU A 112 2.91 -22.62 20.62
N ASN A 113 2.87 -23.46 19.57
CA ASN A 113 1.86 -23.43 18.50
C ASN A 113 0.93 -24.66 18.49
N CYS A 114 1.05 -25.58 19.47
CA CYS A 114 0.21 -26.79 19.58
C CYS A 114 -0.74 -26.76 20.79
N SER A 115 -0.49 -25.88 21.76
CA SER A 115 -1.09 -25.92 23.09
C SER A 115 -2.31 -25.02 23.25
N ARG A 116 -2.53 -24.07 22.34
CA ARG A 116 -3.64 -23.13 22.39
C ARG A 116 -4.63 -23.56 21.33
N ALA A 117 -5.85 -23.95 21.65
CA ALA A 117 -6.87 -24.18 20.60
C ALA A 117 -7.35 -22.82 20.04
N ASP A 118 -6.42 -22.03 19.51
CA ASP A 118 -6.56 -20.64 19.11
C ASP A 118 -6.38 -20.55 17.59
N GLU A 119 -7.10 -19.63 16.94
CA GLU A 119 -7.05 -19.43 15.49
C GLU A 119 -5.68 -18.87 15.02
N HIS A 120 -4.83 -18.54 15.99
CA HIS A 120 -3.49 -17.96 15.82
C HIS A 120 -2.35 -18.98 15.86
N ASP A 121 -2.62 -20.28 15.95
CA ASP A 121 -1.58 -21.31 15.91
C ASP A 121 -0.87 -21.32 14.55
N CYS A 122 0.46 -21.26 14.57
CA CYS A 122 1.27 -21.39 13.36
C CYS A 122 1.44 -22.87 12.99
N PRO A 123 0.99 -23.34 11.81
CA PRO A 123 1.20 -24.71 11.37
C PRO A 123 2.68 -24.93 11.04
N PHE A 124 3.44 -25.54 11.94
CA PHE A 124 4.90 -25.67 11.83
C PHE A 124 5.34 -26.43 10.57
N ALA A 125 4.71 -27.57 10.26
CA ALA A 125 5.07 -28.37 9.09
C ALA A 125 4.83 -27.62 7.79
N GLN A 126 3.65 -27.00 7.63
CA GLN A 126 3.33 -26.17 6.47
C GLN A 126 4.29 -24.97 6.37
N ALA A 127 4.52 -24.24 7.46
CA ALA A 127 5.48 -23.14 7.51
C ALA A 127 6.89 -23.58 7.09
N SER A 128 7.34 -24.76 7.52
CA SER A 128 8.64 -25.33 7.18
C SER A 128 8.78 -25.64 5.68
N ILE A 129 7.75 -26.25 5.08
CA ILE A 129 7.76 -26.56 3.65
C ILE A 129 7.79 -25.29 2.81
N TYR A 130 6.91 -24.32 3.10
CA TYR A 130 6.90 -23.04 2.37
C TYR A 130 8.18 -22.24 2.61
N LEU A 131 8.72 -22.26 3.82
CA LEU A 131 9.98 -21.61 4.13
C LEU A 131 11.12 -22.20 3.30
N ALA A 132 11.30 -23.52 3.32
CA ALA A 132 12.34 -24.19 2.54
C ALA A 132 12.24 -23.83 1.05
N LYS A 133 11.02 -23.78 0.50
CA LYS A 133 10.78 -23.33 -0.88
C LYS A 133 11.27 -21.90 -1.12
N ILE A 134 10.90 -20.93 -0.28
CA ILE A 134 11.35 -19.55 -0.50
C ILE A 134 12.86 -19.39 -0.31
N LEU A 135 13.48 -20.17 0.57
CA LEU A 135 14.94 -20.14 0.74
C LEU A 135 15.63 -20.64 -0.54
N CYS A 136 15.08 -21.69 -1.17
CA CYS A 136 15.56 -22.16 -2.47
C CYS A 136 15.43 -21.08 -3.55
N GLU A 137 14.31 -20.36 -3.58
CA GLU A 137 14.09 -19.25 -4.53
C GLU A 137 15.01 -18.05 -4.28
N ILE A 138 15.19 -17.64 -3.02
CA ILE A 138 16.06 -16.51 -2.64
C ILE A 138 17.52 -16.82 -2.99
N LEU A 139 17.95 -18.06 -2.74
CA LEU A 139 19.31 -18.54 -2.99
C LEU A 139 19.51 -19.09 -4.40
N LYS A 140 18.46 -19.10 -5.23
CA LYS A 140 18.49 -19.55 -6.63
C LYS A 140 19.07 -20.95 -6.80
N ILE A 141 18.66 -21.88 -5.92
CA ILE A 141 19.16 -23.26 -5.94
C ILE A 141 18.75 -23.93 -7.25
N GLY A 142 19.74 -24.49 -7.95
CA GLY A 142 19.60 -25.11 -9.28
C GLY A 142 19.84 -24.17 -10.46
N GLU A 143 19.98 -22.86 -10.22
CA GLU A 143 20.39 -21.94 -11.29
C GLU A 143 21.91 -22.01 -11.53
N PRO A 144 22.37 -21.91 -12.80
CA PRO A 144 23.79 -21.81 -13.09
C PRO A 144 24.37 -20.52 -12.52
N PRO A 145 25.65 -20.52 -12.09
CA PRO A 145 26.30 -19.31 -11.59
C PRO A 145 26.34 -18.23 -12.68
N SER A 146 25.94 -17.01 -12.32
CA SER A 146 25.96 -15.87 -13.23
C SER A 146 27.40 -15.41 -13.50
N GLU A 147 27.74 -15.19 -14.77
CA GLU A 147 29.06 -14.73 -15.22
C GLU A 147 29.41 -13.31 -14.72
N GLU A 148 28.41 -12.48 -14.44
CA GLU A 148 28.61 -11.09 -14.01
C GLU A 148 28.45 -10.89 -12.49
N CYS A 149 27.94 -11.89 -11.76
CA CYS A 149 27.69 -11.75 -10.33
C CYS A 149 29.00 -11.85 -9.52
N SER A 150 29.31 -10.80 -8.76
CA SER A 150 30.45 -10.76 -7.84
C SER A 150 30.05 -10.73 -6.35
N THR A 151 28.76 -10.84 -6.06
CA THR A 151 28.21 -10.78 -4.69
C THR A 151 28.09 -12.18 -4.12
N TYR A 152 28.65 -12.39 -2.93
CA TYR A 152 28.55 -13.63 -2.16
C TYR A 152 28.23 -13.29 -0.70
N HIS A 153 27.58 -14.20 0.01
CA HIS A 153 27.21 -14.06 1.41
C HIS A 153 28.15 -14.91 2.28
N ARG A 154 28.93 -14.25 3.13
CA ARG A 154 29.94 -14.90 3.97
C ARG A 154 29.35 -15.92 4.95
N ILE A 155 28.12 -15.71 5.38
CA ILE A 155 27.41 -16.60 6.31
C ILE A 155 27.41 -18.05 5.84
N PHE A 156 27.30 -18.31 4.53
CA PHE A 156 27.23 -19.68 4.01
C PHE A 156 28.57 -20.40 4.02
N PHE A 157 29.67 -19.69 4.30
CA PHE A 157 31.00 -20.27 4.51
C PHE A 157 31.34 -20.44 6.00
N SER A 158 30.47 -20.01 6.91
CA SER A 158 30.71 -20.06 8.35
C SER A 158 30.25 -21.36 9.03
N HIS A 159 29.64 -22.28 8.28
CA HIS A 159 29.08 -23.51 8.81
C HIS A 159 29.16 -24.66 7.80
N ASP A 160 29.35 -25.90 8.27
CA ASP A 160 29.47 -27.10 7.42
C ASP A 160 28.15 -27.47 6.72
N ARG A 161 27.03 -27.13 7.36
CA ARG A 161 25.66 -27.28 6.84
C ARG A 161 24.96 -25.92 6.79
N PRO A 162 25.34 -25.07 5.82
CA PRO A 162 24.95 -23.68 5.85
C PRO A 162 23.48 -23.47 5.47
N PHE A 163 22.90 -24.34 4.64
CA PHE A 163 21.50 -24.24 4.24
C PHE A 163 20.55 -24.59 5.40
N GLU A 164 20.83 -25.67 6.13
CA GLU A 164 20.00 -26.12 7.23
C GLU A 164 20.11 -25.20 8.46
N GLU A 165 21.28 -24.60 8.70
CA GLU A 165 21.47 -23.59 9.75
C GLU A 165 20.73 -22.28 9.40
N PHE A 166 20.76 -21.89 8.13
CA PHE A 166 19.99 -20.77 7.63
C PHE A 166 18.49 -21.00 7.80
N PHE A 167 17.99 -22.19 7.42
CA PHE A 167 16.61 -22.60 7.66
C PHE A 167 16.24 -22.51 9.14
N SER A 168 17.08 -23.03 10.02
CA SER A 168 16.86 -23.03 11.48
C SER A 168 16.75 -21.61 12.05
N THR A 169 17.48 -20.65 11.48
CA THR A 169 17.36 -19.23 11.84
C THR A 169 16.07 -18.62 11.29
N CYS A 170 15.74 -18.92 10.03
CA CYS A 170 14.56 -18.37 9.35
C CYS A 170 13.24 -18.92 9.90
N ILE A 171 13.17 -20.16 10.39
CA ILE A 171 11.93 -20.72 10.98
C ILE A 171 11.62 -20.09 12.34
N GLN A 172 12.65 -19.72 13.10
CA GLN A 172 12.50 -18.95 14.33
C GLN A 172 12.01 -17.52 14.02
N LEU A 173 12.56 -16.88 12.98
CA LEU A 173 12.07 -15.60 12.47
C LEU A 173 10.60 -15.70 12.05
N TRP A 174 10.24 -16.75 11.29
CA TRP A 174 8.86 -16.98 10.87
C TRP A 174 7.91 -17.01 12.06
N ASN A 175 8.21 -17.82 13.08
CA ASN A 175 7.39 -17.92 14.28
C ASN A 175 7.29 -16.59 15.04
N LYS A 176 8.37 -15.80 15.07
CA LYS A 176 8.36 -14.45 15.65
C LYS A 176 7.43 -13.52 14.87
N THR A 177 7.59 -13.44 13.55
CA THR A 177 6.79 -12.58 12.67
C THR A 177 5.32 -12.96 12.68
N TRP A 178 5.00 -14.25 12.68
CA TRP A 178 3.63 -14.75 12.82
C TRP A 178 2.94 -14.19 14.08
N LYS A 179 3.65 -14.21 15.21
CA LYS A 179 3.16 -13.67 16.49
C LYS A 179 3.07 -12.14 16.49
N GLU A 180 4.06 -11.44 15.91
CA GLU A 180 4.03 -9.98 15.78
C GLU A 180 2.80 -9.52 14.96
N MET A 181 2.45 -10.27 13.92
CA MET A 181 1.28 -10.00 13.07
C MET A 181 -0.05 -10.42 13.71
N ARG A 182 -0.03 -11.22 14.79
CA ARG A 182 -1.21 -11.95 15.30
C ARG A 182 -1.94 -12.68 14.16
N ALA A 183 -1.14 -13.34 13.32
CA ALA A 183 -1.62 -13.94 12.09
C ALA A 183 -2.56 -15.12 12.36
N THR A 184 -3.42 -15.39 11.40
CA THR A 184 -4.21 -16.62 11.31
C THR A 184 -3.78 -17.41 10.08
N THR A 185 -4.30 -18.63 9.89
CA THR A 185 -4.05 -19.42 8.67
C THR A 185 -4.43 -18.69 7.38
N GLN A 186 -5.37 -17.73 7.43
CA GLN A 186 -5.74 -16.92 6.26
C GLN A 186 -4.67 -15.90 5.87
N ASP A 187 -3.86 -15.44 6.84
CA ASP A 187 -2.79 -14.47 6.62
C ASP A 187 -1.46 -15.12 6.20
N PHE A 188 -1.43 -16.44 6.05
CA PHE A 188 -0.21 -17.21 5.77
C PHE A 188 0.61 -16.64 4.60
N GLN A 189 -0.05 -16.27 3.49
CA GLN A 189 0.62 -15.68 2.31
C GLN A 189 1.20 -14.29 2.59
N LYS A 190 0.56 -13.50 3.45
CA LYS A 190 1.09 -12.20 3.87
C LYS A 190 2.31 -12.38 4.77
N VAL A 191 2.25 -13.32 5.72
CA VAL A 191 3.39 -13.67 6.58
C VAL A 191 4.56 -14.14 5.73
N LEU A 192 4.32 -15.01 4.75
CA LEU A 192 5.32 -15.46 3.77
C LEU A 192 6.02 -14.27 3.09
N SER A 193 5.25 -13.29 2.64
CA SER A 193 5.76 -12.09 1.95
C SER A 193 6.62 -11.23 2.88
N VAL A 194 6.18 -11.02 4.13
CA VAL A 194 6.95 -10.27 5.14
C VAL A 194 8.25 -11.00 5.49
N VAL A 195 8.19 -12.31 5.73
CA VAL A 195 9.38 -13.11 6.09
C VAL A 195 10.38 -13.14 4.94
N ARG A 196 9.92 -13.30 3.70
CA ARG A 196 10.76 -13.20 2.49
C ARG A 196 11.51 -11.87 2.46
N GLU A 197 10.81 -10.77 2.70
CA GLU A 197 11.40 -9.42 2.72
C GLU A 197 12.42 -9.26 3.86
N GLN A 198 12.11 -9.73 5.07
CA GLN A 198 13.04 -9.71 6.21
C GLN A 198 14.34 -10.45 5.89
N ILE A 199 14.23 -11.63 5.26
CA ILE A 199 15.39 -12.44 4.87
C ILE A 199 16.22 -11.72 3.81
N ILE A 200 15.60 -11.22 2.74
CA ILE A 200 16.30 -10.51 1.66
C ILE A 200 17.04 -9.28 2.21
N ARG A 201 16.39 -8.46 3.05
CA ARG A 201 17.04 -7.29 3.68
C ARG A 201 18.18 -7.70 4.60
N GLY A 202 17.96 -8.72 5.44
CA GLY A 202 19.01 -9.25 6.32
C GLY A 202 20.23 -9.77 5.55
N LEU A 203 20.04 -10.40 4.38
CA LEU A 203 21.13 -10.83 3.51
C LEU A 203 21.85 -9.66 2.82
N ASN A 204 21.10 -8.61 2.43
CA ASN A 204 21.64 -7.41 1.78
C ASN A 204 22.57 -6.61 2.69
N ASP A 205 22.37 -6.68 4.01
CA ASP A 205 23.26 -6.08 5.02
C ASP A 205 24.57 -6.87 5.23
N LYS A 206 24.77 -7.97 4.48
CA LYS A 206 26.01 -8.77 4.42
C LYS A 206 26.53 -9.21 5.80
N PRO A 207 25.74 -9.99 6.57
CA PRO A 207 26.19 -10.61 7.82
C PRO A 207 27.46 -11.44 7.63
N LEU A 208 28.30 -11.53 8.66
CA LEU A 208 29.54 -12.31 8.62
C LEU A 208 29.31 -13.77 9.01
N ASN A 209 28.39 -14.02 9.94
CA ASN A 209 28.01 -15.34 10.45
C ASN A 209 26.50 -15.39 10.82
N PHE A 210 26.02 -16.55 11.27
CA PHE A 210 24.61 -16.73 11.64
C PHE A 210 24.18 -15.98 12.91
N ASP A 211 25.09 -15.69 13.85
CA ASP A 211 24.78 -14.87 15.02
C ASP A 211 24.48 -13.42 14.62
N ASP A 212 25.36 -12.83 13.79
CA ASP A 212 25.18 -11.49 13.24
C ASP A 212 23.89 -11.39 12.43
N PHE A 213 23.60 -12.42 11.61
CA PHE A 213 22.36 -12.47 10.84
C PHE A 213 21.14 -12.48 11.75
N ARG A 214 21.15 -13.28 12.82
CA ARG A 214 20.07 -13.31 13.82
C ARG A 214 19.90 -11.96 14.52
N ASP A 215 20.97 -11.23 14.79
CA ASP A 215 20.90 -9.90 15.39
C ASP A 215 20.37 -8.84 14.42
N LEU A 216 20.71 -8.92 13.12
CA LEU A 216 20.09 -8.08 12.08
C LEU A 216 18.59 -8.35 11.95
N LEU A 217 18.19 -9.62 11.93
CA LEU A 217 16.77 -10.02 11.86
C LEU A 217 15.94 -9.53 13.05
N LYS A 218 16.55 -9.29 14.22
CA LYS A 218 15.85 -8.67 15.36
C LYS A 218 15.44 -7.23 15.07
N GLN A 219 16.19 -6.51 14.22
CA GLN A 219 15.91 -5.12 13.85
C GLN A 219 14.81 -5.03 12.79
N PHE A 220 14.74 -6.00 11.88
CA PHE A 220 13.70 -6.10 10.84
C PHE A 220 12.38 -6.67 11.40
N THR A 221 11.78 -5.99 12.37
CA THR A 221 10.44 -6.33 12.89
C THR A 221 9.35 -6.10 11.83
N TYR A 222 8.17 -6.69 12.00
CA TYR A 222 7.02 -6.46 11.12
C TYR A 222 6.71 -4.96 10.93
N ALA A 223 6.78 -4.17 12.01
CA ALA A 223 6.54 -2.74 11.97
C ALA A 223 7.58 -1.98 11.12
N GLU A 224 8.86 -2.36 11.20
CA GLU A 224 9.90 -1.72 10.40
C GLU A 224 9.79 -2.12 8.91
N ILE A 225 9.38 -3.35 8.60
CA ILE A 225 9.10 -3.77 7.22
C ILE A 225 7.97 -2.94 6.61
N LEU A 226 6.84 -2.78 7.33
CA LEU A 226 5.73 -1.93 6.86
C LEU A 226 6.17 -0.49 6.61
N LYS A 227 6.96 0.08 7.52
CA LYS A 227 7.48 1.45 7.39
C LYS A 227 8.43 1.59 6.20
N ASN A 228 9.26 0.58 5.94
CA ASN A 228 10.16 0.57 4.79
C ASN A 228 9.38 0.50 3.48
N TRP A 229 8.38 -0.38 3.38
CA TRP A 229 7.50 -0.44 2.21
C TRP A 229 6.75 0.87 1.98
N GLU A 230 6.22 1.50 3.03
CA GLU A 230 5.56 2.80 2.90
C GLU A 230 6.53 3.87 2.39
N LYS A 231 7.76 3.91 2.93
CA LYS A 231 8.80 4.85 2.49
C LYS A 231 9.22 4.61 1.03
N GLU A 232 9.37 3.35 0.63
CA GLU A 232 9.72 2.98 -0.74
C GLU A 232 8.59 3.33 -1.72
N ARG A 233 7.34 3.07 -1.34
CA ARG A 233 6.17 3.49 -2.11
C ARG A 233 6.12 5.01 -2.27
N GLN A 234 6.28 5.77 -1.19
CA GLN A 234 6.28 7.24 -1.25
C GLN A 234 7.44 7.77 -2.10
N SER A 235 8.63 7.17 -1.98
CA SER A 235 9.79 7.55 -2.78
C SER A 235 9.57 7.25 -4.27
N LYS A 236 8.96 6.09 -4.57
CA LYS A 236 8.64 5.69 -5.94
C LYS A 236 7.57 6.59 -6.54
N GLU A 237 6.47 6.86 -5.82
CA GLU A 237 5.43 7.80 -6.24
C GLU A 237 6.00 9.22 -6.46
N ALA A 238 6.91 9.68 -5.60
CA ALA A 238 7.56 10.98 -5.75
C ALA A 238 8.51 11.03 -6.96
N TRP A 239 9.23 9.94 -7.23
CA TRP A 239 10.11 9.84 -8.40
C TRP A 239 9.30 9.80 -9.69
N GLU A 240 8.27 8.96 -9.74
CA GLU A 240 7.35 8.85 -10.89
C GLU A 240 6.66 10.18 -11.15
N SER A 241 6.13 10.85 -10.12
CA SER A 241 5.46 12.16 -10.28
C SER A 241 6.35 13.25 -10.89
N ASN A 242 7.67 13.11 -10.82
CA ASN A 242 8.65 14.03 -11.37
C ASN A 242 9.28 13.55 -12.69
N ALA A 243 8.89 12.38 -13.21
CA ALA A 243 9.37 11.89 -14.49
C ALA A 243 8.84 12.78 -15.63
N GLN A 244 9.69 13.05 -16.65
CA GLN A 244 9.31 13.91 -17.78
C GLN A 244 8.03 13.48 -18.49
N PRO A 245 7.81 12.18 -18.80
CA PRO A 245 6.55 11.73 -19.41
C PRO A 245 5.33 12.06 -18.57
N ILE A 246 5.44 11.97 -17.24
CA ILE A 246 4.35 12.27 -16.31
C ILE A 246 4.09 13.78 -16.21
N ILE A 247 5.14 14.60 -16.24
CA ILE A 247 5.01 16.07 -16.29
C ILE A 247 4.31 16.49 -17.60
N GLU A 248 4.67 15.88 -18.72
CA GLU A 248 4.03 16.15 -20.00
C GLU A 248 2.55 15.70 -20.01
N LEU A 249 2.27 14.50 -19.52
CA LEU A 249 0.91 14.00 -19.35
C LEU A 249 0.08 14.93 -18.46
N ARG A 250 0.64 15.41 -17.35
CA ARG A 250 0.00 16.40 -16.46
C ARG A 250 -0.38 17.66 -17.21
N LYS A 251 0.48 18.18 -18.09
CA LYS A 251 0.17 19.37 -18.91
C LYS A 251 -0.96 19.09 -19.89
N GLN A 252 -1.01 17.91 -20.49
CA GLN A 252 -2.07 17.52 -21.44
C GLN A 252 -3.44 17.34 -20.75
N VAL A 253 -3.45 16.82 -19.52
CA VAL A 253 -4.68 16.54 -18.75
C VAL A 253 -5.23 17.79 -18.04
N THR A 254 -4.35 18.71 -17.63
CA THR A 254 -4.72 19.93 -16.88
C THR A 254 -5.90 20.72 -17.47
N PRO A 255 -6.01 20.96 -18.79
CA PRO A 255 -7.13 21.70 -19.37
C PRO A 255 -8.49 21.05 -19.09
N ASN A 256 -8.59 19.71 -19.21
CA ASN A 256 -9.83 18.97 -18.98
C ASN A 256 -10.25 19.05 -17.50
N ILE A 257 -9.29 18.91 -16.58
CA ILE A 257 -9.54 19.06 -15.14
C ILE A 257 -9.99 20.49 -14.81
N MET A 258 -9.35 21.49 -15.40
CA MET A 258 -9.75 22.89 -15.23
C MET A 258 -11.17 23.16 -15.74
N GLU A 259 -11.58 22.55 -16.86
CA GLU A 259 -12.98 22.63 -17.31
C GLU A 259 -13.96 21.99 -16.32
N MET A 260 -13.57 20.87 -15.71
CA MET A 260 -14.40 20.22 -14.68
C MET A 260 -14.57 21.12 -13.44
N ILE A 261 -13.49 21.75 -12.98
CA ILE A 261 -13.53 22.71 -11.87
C ILE A 261 -14.45 23.89 -12.24
N LYS A 262 -14.29 24.47 -13.45
CA LYS A 262 -15.16 25.55 -13.93
C LYS A 262 -16.63 25.15 -13.90
N LYS A 263 -16.98 23.95 -14.39
CA LYS A 263 -18.36 23.43 -14.34
C LYS A 263 -18.88 23.32 -12.91
N GLN A 264 -18.06 22.84 -11.99
CA GLN A 264 -18.43 22.75 -10.57
C GLN A 264 -18.68 24.14 -9.96
N ARG A 265 -17.86 25.16 -10.28
CA ARG A 265 -18.10 26.55 -9.86
C ARG A 265 -19.42 27.10 -10.41
N MET A 266 -19.73 26.82 -11.68
CA MET A 266 -21.00 27.23 -12.29
C MET A 266 -22.19 26.57 -11.59
N ASN A 267 -22.10 25.26 -11.33
CA ASN A 267 -23.15 24.50 -10.64
C ASN A 267 -23.43 25.05 -9.24
N PHE A 268 -22.38 25.43 -8.51
CA PHE A 268 -22.52 26.05 -7.19
C PHE A 268 -23.26 27.40 -7.26
N MET A 269 -22.88 28.28 -8.19
CA MET A 269 -23.59 29.56 -8.38
C MET A 269 -25.03 29.35 -8.87
N MET A 270 -25.31 28.31 -9.65
CA MET A 270 -26.67 27.98 -10.11
C MET A 270 -27.58 27.45 -8.99
N ALA A 271 -27.01 26.72 -8.03
CA ALA A 271 -27.69 26.33 -6.79
C ALA A 271 -28.03 27.57 -5.94
N GLY A 272 -27.13 28.55 -5.93
CA GLY A 272 -27.31 29.85 -5.31
C GLY A 272 -26.86 29.89 -3.85
N THR A 273 -26.74 31.10 -3.31
CA THR A 273 -26.18 31.33 -1.97
C THR A 273 -26.91 32.48 -1.29
N LEU A 274 -27.09 32.35 0.01
CA LEU A 274 -27.73 33.34 0.86
C LEU A 274 -26.67 34.21 1.53
N PHE A 275 -26.57 35.46 1.11
CA PHE A 275 -25.61 36.43 1.64
C PHE A 275 -26.25 37.33 2.69
N SER A 276 -25.42 38.03 3.47
CA SER A 276 -25.89 39.10 4.36
C SER A 276 -25.88 40.44 3.63
N LYS A 277 -26.96 41.25 3.74
CA LYS A 277 -26.99 42.59 3.14
C LYS A 277 -26.15 43.57 3.95
N ILE A 278 -25.30 44.33 3.26
CA ILE A 278 -24.53 45.44 3.83
C ILE A 278 -25.32 46.74 3.63
N ARG A 279 -25.76 47.40 4.71
CA ARG A 279 -26.37 48.75 4.66
C ARG A 279 -25.50 49.77 5.40
N ALA A 280 -25.75 51.06 5.12
CA ALA A 280 -25.02 52.21 5.67
C ALA A 280 -24.96 52.34 7.22
N ARG A 281 -25.61 51.46 8.01
CA ARG A 281 -25.51 51.44 9.49
C ARG A 281 -24.95 50.12 10.07
N GLY A 282 -24.35 49.27 9.23
CA GLY A 282 -23.81 47.95 9.61
C GLY A 282 -24.58 46.79 8.97
N ILE A 283 -24.10 45.57 9.19
CA ILE A 283 -24.75 44.33 8.74
C ILE A 283 -26.02 44.13 9.58
N LYS A 284 -27.20 44.37 9.01
CA LYS A 284 -28.48 43.93 9.61
C LYS A 284 -28.72 42.45 9.25
N LYS A 285 -29.60 41.77 9.99
CA LYS A 285 -30.05 40.38 9.74
C LYS A 285 -30.81 40.19 8.40
N ASP A 286 -30.89 41.22 7.56
CA ASP A 286 -31.52 41.13 6.25
C ASP A 286 -30.61 40.30 5.34
N LYS A 287 -31.12 39.17 4.87
CA LYS A 287 -30.41 38.28 3.96
C LYS A 287 -30.98 38.39 2.57
N TRP A 288 -30.13 38.15 1.59
CA TRP A 288 -30.51 38.18 0.18
C TRP A 288 -29.90 36.99 -0.55
N PHE A 289 -30.71 36.40 -1.41
CA PHE A 289 -30.33 35.20 -2.14
C PHE A 289 -29.88 35.59 -3.53
N TRP A 290 -28.78 34.99 -3.98
CA TRP A 290 -28.23 35.17 -5.32
C TRP A 290 -28.06 33.81 -5.98
N ARG A 291 -28.45 33.71 -7.25
CA ARG A 291 -28.21 32.51 -8.07
C ARG A 291 -27.97 32.87 -9.53
N LEU A 292 -27.19 32.06 -10.21
CA LEU A 292 -26.98 32.14 -11.65
C LEU A 292 -28.08 31.36 -12.38
N SER A 293 -28.53 31.88 -13.52
CA SER A 293 -29.45 31.18 -14.43
C SER A 293 -28.76 29.99 -15.11
N THR A 294 -29.54 28.99 -15.51
CA THR A 294 -29.01 27.76 -16.15
C THR A 294 -28.29 28.00 -17.48
N ASN A 295 -28.58 29.12 -18.14
CA ASN A 295 -27.90 29.54 -19.37
C ASN A 295 -26.62 30.35 -19.12
N LEU A 296 -26.22 30.54 -17.86
CA LEU A 296 -25.02 31.28 -17.41
C LEU A 296 -24.98 32.77 -17.82
N LYS A 297 -26.14 33.37 -18.13
CA LYS A 297 -26.23 34.75 -18.65
C LYS A 297 -26.77 35.77 -17.65
N THR A 298 -27.48 35.34 -16.60
CA THR A 298 -28.19 36.28 -15.72
C THR A 298 -28.12 35.82 -14.27
N PHE A 299 -27.71 36.73 -13.38
CA PHE A 299 -27.89 36.56 -11.94
C PHE A 299 -29.29 37.00 -11.53
N HIS A 300 -29.98 36.14 -10.81
CA HIS A 300 -31.27 36.44 -10.18
C HIS A 300 -31.06 36.61 -8.69
N TYR A 301 -31.62 37.68 -8.13
CA TYR A 301 -31.46 37.97 -6.71
C TYR A 301 -32.64 38.69 -6.08
N GLY A 302 -32.74 38.59 -4.76
CA GLY A 302 -33.86 39.12 -3.99
C GLY A 302 -33.65 39.01 -2.49
N ASP A 303 -34.43 39.78 -1.72
CA ASP A 303 -34.52 39.58 -0.28
C ASP A 303 -35.11 38.21 0.03
N TRP A 304 -34.48 37.47 0.93
CA TRP A 304 -34.91 36.13 1.28
C TRP A 304 -34.65 35.82 2.75
N SER A 305 -35.69 35.38 3.46
CA SER A 305 -35.65 35.05 4.89
C SER A 305 -36.18 33.66 5.22
N SER A 306 -36.63 32.89 4.23
CA SER A 306 -37.10 31.51 4.41
C SER A 306 -35.92 30.53 4.44
N GLU A 307 -36.12 29.38 5.08
CA GLU A 307 -35.16 28.26 5.06
C GLU A 307 -35.21 27.47 3.73
N SER A 308 -36.25 27.65 2.93
CA SER A 308 -36.37 27.03 1.60
C SER A 308 -35.51 27.74 0.55
N ILE A 309 -35.08 27.02 -0.49
CA ILE A 309 -34.34 27.60 -1.62
C ILE A 309 -35.35 28.27 -2.58
N PRO A 310 -35.17 29.56 -2.93
CA PRO A 310 -36.11 30.26 -3.82
C PRO A 310 -36.03 29.77 -5.27
N THR A 311 -37.19 29.72 -5.93
CA THR A 311 -37.26 29.55 -7.39
C THR A 311 -36.85 30.84 -8.11
N ILE A 312 -36.48 30.74 -9.38
CA ILE A 312 -36.03 31.90 -10.19
C ILE A 312 -37.12 32.98 -10.27
N GLU A 313 -38.39 32.59 -10.28
CA GLU A 313 -39.56 33.49 -10.38
C GLU A 313 -39.79 34.30 -9.09
N GLN A 314 -39.34 33.79 -7.95
CA GLN A 314 -39.47 34.47 -6.65
C GLN A 314 -38.41 35.56 -6.44
N LEU A 315 -37.40 35.62 -7.31
CA LEU A 315 -36.31 36.59 -7.24
C LEU A 315 -36.59 37.76 -8.21
N PRO A 316 -36.96 38.94 -7.69
CA PRO A 316 -37.46 40.04 -8.51
C PRO A 316 -36.37 40.73 -9.32
N ASN A 317 -35.13 40.73 -8.85
CA ASN A 317 -34.05 41.49 -9.46
C ASN A 317 -33.20 40.62 -10.38
N LYS A 318 -32.69 41.23 -11.46
CA LYS A 318 -31.85 40.57 -12.47
C LYS A 318 -30.63 41.43 -12.76
N LEU A 319 -29.49 40.78 -12.93
CA LEU A 319 -28.23 41.39 -13.40
C LEU A 319 -27.67 40.52 -14.52
N SER A 320 -27.51 41.08 -15.72
CA SER A 320 -26.88 40.36 -16.83
C SER A 320 -25.39 40.19 -16.54
N VAL A 321 -24.84 39.00 -16.84
CA VAL A 321 -23.40 38.72 -16.70
C VAL A 321 -22.58 39.64 -17.61
N VAL A 322 -23.10 39.97 -18.80
CA VAL A 322 -22.44 40.88 -19.76
C VAL A 322 -22.34 42.31 -19.22
N ASP A 323 -23.22 42.71 -18.31
CA ASP A 323 -23.20 44.04 -17.71
C ASP A 323 -22.20 44.14 -16.55
N VAL A 324 -21.59 43.03 -16.12
CA VAL A 324 -20.56 43.01 -15.07
C VAL A 324 -19.21 43.37 -15.68
N LYS A 325 -18.68 44.53 -15.32
CA LYS A 325 -17.39 45.02 -15.84
C LYS A 325 -16.20 44.36 -15.16
N SER A 326 -16.24 44.24 -13.83
CA SER A 326 -15.13 43.71 -13.05
C SER A 326 -15.59 43.19 -11.70
N LEU A 327 -14.83 42.24 -11.16
CA LEU A 327 -14.92 41.78 -9.78
C LEU A 327 -13.77 42.42 -8.97
N VAL A 328 -14.09 42.97 -7.80
CA VAL A 328 -13.08 43.46 -6.83
C VAL A 328 -13.25 42.71 -5.51
N VAL A 329 -12.14 42.55 -4.79
CA VAL A 329 -12.11 41.76 -3.54
C VAL A 329 -11.44 42.54 -2.40
N ASP A 330 -11.75 42.14 -1.17
CA ASP A 330 -11.17 42.65 0.08
C ASP A 330 -11.17 44.18 0.16
N LYS A 331 -9.98 44.79 0.31
CA LYS A 331 -9.78 46.24 0.49
C LYS A 331 -10.18 47.06 -0.75
N GLU A 332 -10.32 46.44 -1.91
CA GLU A 332 -10.68 47.14 -3.13
C GLU A 332 -12.19 47.40 -3.24
N CYS A 333 -12.98 46.67 -2.45
CA CYS A 333 -14.42 46.78 -2.44
C CYS A 333 -14.90 48.19 -1.98
N PRO A 334 -15.84 48.82 -2.70
CA PRO A 334 -16.33 50.17 -2.35
C PRO A 334 -16.85 50.25 -0.91
N HIS A 335 -17.59 49.24 -0.45
CA HIS A 335 -18.15 49.20 0.90
C HIS A 335 -17.09 49.05 2.01
N VAL A 336 -15.91 48.52 1.69
CA VAL A 336 -14.77 48.43 2.63
C VAL A 336 -14.01 49.75 2.67
N LYS A 337 -13.79 50.40 1.51
CA LYS A 337 -13.14 51.73 1.41
C LYS A 337 -13.94 52.83 2.11
N GLU A 338 -15.26 52.85 1.95
CA GLU A 338 -16.13 53.77 2.68
C GLU A 338 -16.27 53.39 4.16
N GLY A 339 -16.08 52.10 4.48
CA GLY A 339 -16.15 51.50 5.80
C GLY A 339 -14.98 51.84 6.74
N THR A 340 -13.89 52.43 6.25
CA THR A 340 -12.71 52.77 7.09
C THR A 340 -13.01 53.73 8.26
N ARG A 341 -14.20 54.33 8.33
CA ARG A 341 -14.71 55.09 9.50
C ARG A 341 -15.55 54.27 10.49
N ARG A 342 -15.89 53.00 10.21
CA ARG A 342 -16.88 52.19 10.96
C ARG A 342 -16.33 50.78 11.24
N LYS A 343 -16.07 50.48 12.52
CA LYS A 343 -15.24 49.37 13.04
C LYS A 343 -15.70 47.91 12.80
N ASN A 344 -16.74 47.61 12.02
CA ASN A 344 -17.40 46.29 12.03
C ASN A 344 -17.56 45.57 10.67
N ILE A 345 -16.83 45.93 9.61
CA ILE A 345 -16.89 45.21 8.33
C ILE A 345 -15.73 44.20 8.25
N VAL A 346 -16.06 42.92 8.08
CA VAL A 346 -15.07 41.85 7.90
C VAL A 346 -14.43 42.04 6.52
N VAL A 347 -13.17 42.49 6.50
CA VAL A 347 -12.44 42.78 5.25
C VAL A 347 -12.18 41.49 4.46
N ASN A 348 -11.77 40.44 5.17
CA ASN A 348 -11.56 39.12 4.58
C ASN A 348 -12.94 38.53 4.25
N LEU A 349 -13.12 37.95 3.05
CA LEU A 349 -14.40 37.41 2.53
C LEU A 349 -15.35 38.43 1.90
N SER A 350 -14.91 39.68 1.73
CA SER A 350 -15.70 40.70 1.04
C SER A 350 -15.36 40.74 -0.45
N PHE A 351 -16.37 40.76 -1.31
CA PHE A 351 -16.21 40.94 -2.75
C PHE A 351 -17.33 41.82 -3.31
N SER A 352 -17.06 42.50 -4.43
CA SER A 352 -18.06 43.32 -5.09
C SER A 352 -18.05 43.10 -6.60
N MET A 353 -19.22 42.86 -7.17
CA MET A 353 -19.43 42.93 -8.61
C MET A 353 -19.67 44.40 -8.98
N ILE A 354 -18.93 44.90 -9.97
CA ILE A 354 -19.06 46.27 -10.48
C ILE A 354 -19.76 46.22 -11.85
N PRO A 355 -21.06 46.51 -11.93
CA PRO A 355 -21.74 46.63 -13.20
C PRO A 355 -21.33 47.90 -13.96
N VAL A 356 -21.57 47.94 -15.27
CA VAL A 356 -21.29 49.11 -16.12
C VAL A 356 -22.22 50.28 -15.82
N THR A 357 -23.51 50.00 -15.59
CA THR A 357 -24.58 51.01 -15.55
C THR A 357 -25.28 51.14 -14.21
N CYS A 358 -24.94 50.31 -13.23
CA CYS A 358 -25.64 50.19 -11.95
C CYS A 358 -24.68 50.30 -10.78
N ASP A 359 -25.24 50.54 -9.58
CA ASP A 359 -24.47 50.58 -8.35
C ASP A 359 -23.73 49.25 -8.10
N PRO A 360 -22.51 49.30 -7.54
CA PRO A 360 -21.76 48.11 -7.16
C PRO A 360 -22.56 47.19 -6.24
N GLN A 361 -22.62 45.90 -6.58
CA GLN A 361 -23.26 44.88 -5.77
C GLN A 361 -22.23 44.34 -4.79
N ASN A 362 -22.45 44.56 -3.50
CA ASN A 362 -21.49 44.31 -2.43
C ASN A 362 -21.86 43.03 -1.65
N PHE A 363 -20.90 42.13 -1.47
CA PHE A 363 -21.08 40.83 -0.86
C PHE A 363 -20.12 40.62 0.31
N VAL A 364 -20.58 39.89 1.32
CA VAL A 364 -19.75 39.26 2.35
C VAL A 364 -20.12 37.79 2.39
N ALA A 365 -19.18 36.91 2.03
CA ALA A 365 -19.38 35.48 2.12
C ALA A 365 -19.40 35.02 3.59
N SER A 366 -20.09 33.92 3.88
CA SER A 366 -20.13 33.37 5.25
C SER A 366 -18.93 32.48 5.58
N SER A 367 -18.23 31.99 4.55
CA SER A 367 -17.04 31.14 4.67
C SER A 367 -16.03 31.41 3.57
N GLN A 368 -14.78 30.96 3.77
CA GLN A 368 -13.74 30.99 2.74
C GLN A 368 -14.14 30.15 1.51
N HIS A 369 -14.79 29.02 1.73
CA HIS A 369 -15.26 28.17 0.63
C HIS A 369 -16.27 28.91 -0.25
N GLU A 370 -17.29 29.54 0.34
CA GLU A 370 -18.25 30.34 -0.43
C GLU A 370 -17.57 31.48 -1.20
N PHE A 371 -16.64 32.18 -0.55
CA PHE A 371 -15.88 33.25 -1.19
C PHE A 371 -15.09 32.75 -2.41
N ASP A 372 -14.33 31.67 -2.23
CA ASP A 372 -13.53 31.06 -3.30
C ASP A 372 -14.42 30.60 -4.46
N MET A 373 -15.53 29.93 -4.13
CA MET A 373 -16.49 29.41 -5.11
C MET A 373 -17.14 30.50 -5.97
N TRP A 374 -17.56 31.61 -5.34
CA TRP A 374 -18.19 32.73 -6.04
C TRP A 374 -17.17 33.56 -6.82
N THR A 375 -16.02 33.87 -6.24
CA THR A 375 -15.00 34.69 -6.90
C THR A 375 -14.40 33.98 -8.12
N ASP A 376 -14.08 32.69 -8.00
CA ASP A 376 -13.64 31.87 -9.13
C ASP A 376 -14.73 31.72 -10.20
N GLY A 377 -15.96 31.51 -9.77
CA GLY A 377 -17.11 31.41 -10.66
C GLY A 377 -17.33 32.67 -11.47
N ILE A 378 -17.36 33.84 -10.82
CA ILE A 378 -17.51 35.13 -11.48
C ILE A 378 -16.31 35.40 -12.40
N ASN A 379 -15.08 35.15 -11.95
CA ASN A 379 -13.89 35.30 -12.79
C ASN A 379 -13.98 34.43 -14.06
N THR A 380 -14.45 33.19 -13.93
CA THR A 380 -14.65 32.29 -15.06
C THR A 380 -15.68 32.86 -16.06
N LEU A 381 -16.80 33.41 -15.58
CA LEU A 381 -17.80 34.04 -16.43
C LEU A 381 -17.29 35.28 -17.15
N LEU A 382 -16.38 36.03 -16.52
CA LEU A 382 -15.72 37.20 -17.09
C LEU A 382 -14.53 36.85 -18.01
N GLY A 383 -14.18 35.58 -18.16
CA GLY A 383 -13.01 35.13 -18.92
C GLY A 383 -11.66 35.34 -18.20
N ASN A 384 -11.69 35.66 -16.91
CA ASN A 384 -10.52 35.81 -16.07
C ASN A 384 -10.07 34.45 -15.50
N PRO A 385 -8.77 34.28 -15.17
CA PRO A 385 -8.29 33.08 -14.49
C PRO A 385 -8.88 32.98 -13.06
N MET A 386 -9.20 31.76 -12.65
CA MET A 386 -9.49 31.44 -11.25
C MET A 386 -8.20 31.63 -10.43
N GLY A 387 -8.33 32.08 -9.18
CA GLY A 387 -7.17 32.48 -8.36
C GLY A 387 -7.22 31.98 -6.93
N SER A 388 -8.33 31.35 -6.53
CA SER A 388 -8.55 30.94 -5.14
C SER A 388 -7.62 29.82 -4.68
N LYS A 389 -7.54 29.63 -3.37
CA LYS A 389 -6.85 28.50 -2.77
C LYS A 389 -7.59 27.19 -3.09
N GLN A 390 -8.93 27.20 -2.99
CA GLN A 390 -9.77 26.05 -3.32
C GLN A 390 -9.54 25.55 -4.75
N MET A 391 -9.39 26.43 -5.75
CA MET A 391 -9.11 26.00 -7.13
C MET A 391 -7.79 25.24 -7.23
N LYS A 392 -6.73 25.71 -6.56
CA LYS A 392 -5.42 25.05 -6.59
C LYS A 392 -5.47 23.68 -5.93
N GLU A 393 -6.16 23.59 -4.78
CA GLU A 393 -6.35 22.33 -4.05
C GLU A 393 -7.18 21.33 -4.88
N ASP A 394 -8.28 21.77 -5.50
CA ASP A 394 -9.09 20.94 -6.38
C ASP A 394 -8.28 20.46 -7.60
N LEU A 395 -7.50 21.35 -8.22
CA LEU A 395 -6.67 21.01 -9.37
C LEU A 395 -5.61 19.98 -9.00
N GLU A 396 -4.89 20.17 -7.90
CA GLU A 396 -3.86 19.25 -7.44
C GLU A 396 -4.44 17.87 -7.12
N MET A 397 -5.56 17.83 -6.40
CA MET A 397 -6.24 16.59 -6.04
C MET A 397 -6.72 15.84 -7.29
N LEU A 398 -7.50 16.50 -8.15
CA LEU A 398 -8.10 15.87 -9.33
C LEU A 398 -7.03 15.45 -10.35
N LEU A 399 -6.02 16.29 -10.58
CA LEU A 399 -4.91 15.95 -11.46
C LEU A 399 -4.09 14.79 -10.88
N GLY A 400 -3.87 14.76 -9.56
CA GLY A 400 -3.19 13.65 -8.90
C GLY A 400 -3.93 12.33 -9.07
N MET A 401 -5.25 12.33 -8.87
CA MET A 401 -6.08 11.14 -9.08
C MET A 401 -6.10 10.70 -10.54
N GLU A 402 -6.31 11.62 -11.48
CA GLU A 402 -6.39 11.31 -12.91
C GLU A 402 -5.08 10.70 -13.43
N ILE A 403 -3.94 11.26 -13.03
CA ILE A 403 -2.62 10.70 -13.40
C ILE A 403 -2.43 9.32 -12.79
N LYS A 404 -2.83 9.09 -11.53
CA LYS A 404 -2.76 7.76 -10.91
C LYS A 404 -3.61 6.75 -11.68
N LEU A 405 -4.82 7.12 -12.10
CA LEU A 405 -5.69 6.24 -12.90
C LEU A 405 -5.06 5.89 -14.27
N LEU A 406 -4.46 6.88 -14.95
CA LEU A 406 -3.79 6.65 -16.23
C LEU A 406 -2.53 5.78 -16.13
N LEU A 407 -1.90 5.73 -14.94
CA LEU A 407 -0.69 4.94 -14.70
C LEU A 407 -0.98 3.51 -14.23
N LEU A 408 -2.25 3.15 -13.95
CA LEU A 408 -2.61 1.81 -13.48
C LEU A 408 -2.17 0.70 -14.46
N ASP A 409 -2.33 0.92 -15.76
CA ASP A 409 -1.95 -0.05 -16.80
C ASP A 409 -0.42 -0.23 -16.90
N THR A 410 0.35 0.69 -16.31
CA THR A 410 1.82 0.67 -16.30
C THR A 410 2.40 0.34 -14.92
N GLU A 411 1.56 -0.12 -13.97
CA GLU A 411 2.01 -0.43 -12.62
C GLU A 411 3.09 -1.53 -12.64
N GLY A 412 4.24 -1.24 -12.02
CA GLY A 412 5.39 -2.15 -11.99
C GLY A 412 6.31 -2.10 -13.22
N ILE A 413 5.96 -1.34 -14.26
CA ILE A 413 6.80 -1.12 -15.43
C ILE A 413 7.71 0.10 -15.19
N PRO A 414 9.03 0.00 -15.43
CA PRO A 414 9.92 1.14 -15.28
C PRO A 414 9.60 2.22 -16.31
N ILE A 415 9.33 3.43 -15.83
CA ILE A 415 9.08 4.58 -16.71
C ILE A 415 10.43 5.03 -17.31
N PRO A 416 10.60 5.00 -18.65
CA PRO A 416 11.86 5.37 -19.26
C PRO A 416 12.09 6.88 -19.13
N SER A 417 13.34 7.28 -18.84
CA SER A 417 13.73 8.69 -18.77
C SER A 417 13.76 9.37 -20.13
N VAL A 418 13.94 8.58 -21.20
CA VAL A 418 13.94 9.01 -22.60
C VAL A 418 12.90 8.18 -23.36
N PRO A 419 12.00 8.80 -24.13
CA PRO A 419 11.05 8.08 -24.96
C PRO A 419 11.77 7.09 -25.89
N PRO A 420 11.37 5.80 -25.92
CA PRO A 420 11.90 4.84 -26.88
C PRO A 420 11.73 5.36 -28.31
N PRO A 421 12.70 5.12 -29.22
CA PRO A 421 12.57 5.56 -30.60
C PRO A 421 11.39 4.85 -31.27
N ILE A 422 10.55 5.63 -31.96
CA ILE A 422 9.49 5.09 -32.81
C ILE A 422 10.18 4.38 -33.99
N PRO A 423 9.92 3.09 -34.23
CA PRO A 423 10.48 2.38 -35.37
C PRO A 423 10.03 3.02 -36.70
N PRO A 424 10.79 2.86 -37.80
CA PRO A 424 10.36 3.34 -39.10
C PRO A 424 9.02 2.71 -39.49
N GLU A 425 8.24 3.41 -40.30
CA GLU A 425 6.99 2.89 -40.84
C GLU A 425 7.24 1.57 -41.58
N PRO A 426 6.35 0.57 -41.46
CA PRO A 426 6.47 -0.67 -42.21
C PRO A 426 6.51 -0.41 -43.72
N ASP A 427 7.27 -1.24 -44.46
CA ASP A 427 7.45 -1.09 -45.91
C ASP A 427 6.14 -1.24 -46.72
N ASN A 428 5.09 -1.81 -46.12
CA ASN A 428 3.79 -2.00 -46.73
C ASN A 428 2.66 -1.86 -45.69
N LEU A 429 1.43 -1.76 -46.19
CA LEU A 429 0.21 -1.71 -45.40
C LEU A 429 -0.54 -3.06 -45.39
N ASP A 430 0.17 -4.17 -45.62
CA ASP A 430 -0.41 -5.51 -45.56
C ASP A 430 -0.52 -5.96 -44.10
N PHE A 431 -1.61 -5.54 -43.45
CA PHE A 431 -1.83 -5.81 -42.03
C PHE A 431 -1.90 -7.32 -41.74
N PHE A 432 -1.21 -7.74 -40.67
CA PHE A 432 -1.19 -9.15 -40.23
C PHE A 432 -2.57 -9.67 -39.81
N TYR A 433 -3.38 -8.80 -39.18
CA TYR A 433 -4.77 -9.07 -38.86
C TYR A 433 -5.67 -8.40 -39.89
N LYS A 434 -6.68 -9.13 -40.38
CA LYS A 434 -7.73 -8.53 -41.21
C LYS A 434 -8.55 -7.59 -40.35
N ILE A 435 -8.66 -6.34 -40.81
CA ILE A 435 -9.53 -5.30 -40.23
C ILE A 435 -11.00 -5.68 -40.42
#